data_AF-A0A9D5ZT50-F1
#
_entry.id   AF-A0A9D5ZT50-F1
#
_cell.length_a   1.000
_cell.length_b   1.000
_cell.length_c   1.000
_cell.angle_alpha   90.00
_cell.angle_beta   90.00
_cell.angle_gamma   90.00
#
_symmetry.space_group_name_H-M   'P 1'
#
loop_
_entity.id
_entity.type
_entity.pdbx_description
1 polymer ?
#
loop_
_entity_poly.entity_id
_entity_poly.type
_entity_poly.pdbx_seq_one_letter_code
_entity_poly.pdbx_strand_id
1 'polypeptide(L)'
;FRVISWQNKQTTIKAIEDGFISAESITIENLSKQISSNSSWGFVPRFTPYLKKQVLQNIIWLVVWNHANYSIVKYSLSDSIFSRFCLFYLHIKSVLLGKIVGVGGLIYKYVWFAYLVNGLSYIFKGDLKKLNLVIKKNIKKLLKLDKEE
;
A
#
# COMPACT_ATOMS: atom_id res chain seq x y z
N PHE A 1 -13.01 -1.61 27.09
CA PHE A 1 -13.35 -1.81 25.67
C PHE A 1 -13.59 -3.29 25.49
N ARG A 2 -14.75 -3.69 24.97
CA ARG A 2 -15.01 -5.11 24.70
C ARG A 2 -14.20 -5.44 23.44
N VAL A 3 -13.05 -6.07 23.62
CA VAL A 3 -12.26 -6.63 22.54
C VAL A 3 -13.20 -7.53 21.76
N ILE A 4 -13.67 -7.06 20.61
CA ILE A 4 -14.32 -7.91 19.63
C ILE A 4 -13.17 -8.76 19.11
N SER A 5 -12.95 -9.87 19.81
CA SER A 5 -12.24 -11.01 19.27
C SER A 5 -12.82 -11.29 17.88
N TRP A 6 -12.04 -11.86 16.97
CA TRP A 6 -12.52 -12.32 15.66
C TRP A 6 -13.56 -13.47 15.76
N GLN A 7 -14.34 -13.52 16.84
CA GLN A 7 -15.52 -14.34 17.03
C GLN A 7 -16.74 -13.71 16.38
N ASN A 8 -16.74 -13.68 15.05
CA ASN A 8 -17.99 -14.00 14.39
C ASN A 8 -17.73 -15.08 13.33
N LYS A 9 -17.17 -16.19 13.82
CA LYS A 9 -16.92 -17.42 13.08
C LYS A 9 -18.16 -17.84 12.27
N GLN A 10 -19.37 -17.60 12.80
CA GLN A 10 -20.62 -17.92 12.11
C GLN A 10 -20.89 -17.06 10.88
N THR A 11 -20.65 -15.74 10.92
CA THR A 11 -20.86 -14.89 9.73
C THR A 11 -19.81 -15.15 8.66
N THR A 12 -18.57 -15.46 9.07
CA THR A 12 -17.51 -15.84 8.13
C THR A 12 -17.80 -17.20 7.50
N ILE A 13 -18.26 -18.18 8.29
CA ILE A 13 -18.69 -19.50 7.78
C ILE A 13 -19.84 -19.33 6.79
N LYS A 14 -20.88 -18.56 7.13
CA LYS A 14 -22.01 -18.31 6.23
C LYS A 14 -21.58 -17.64 4.93
N ALA A 15 -20.69 -16.65 4.99
CA ALA A 15 -20.17 -16.01 3.78
C ALA A 15 -19.35 -16.97 2.87
N ILE A 16 -18.75 -18.03 3.45
CA ILE A 16 -18.08 -19.09 2.70
C ILE A 16 -19.11 -20.05 2.11
N GLU A 17 -20.11 -20.45 2.88
CA GLU A 17 -21.22 -21.30 2.44
C GLU A 17 -22.02 -20.64 1.31
N ASP A 18 -22.26 -19.33 1.41
CA ASP A 18 -22.93 -18.50 0.41
C ASP A 18 -22.04 -18.19 -0.82
N GLY A 19 -20.78 -18.65 -0.83
CA GLY A 19 -19.86 -18.49 -1.96
C GLY A 19 -19.30 -17.07 -2.16
N PHE A 20 -19.54 -16.14 -1.23
CA PHE A 20 -18.98 -14.79 -1.28
C PHE A 20 -17.46 -14.75 -1.02
N ILE A 21 -16.93 -15.70 -0.24
CA ILE A 21 -15.51 -15.75 0.17
C ILE A 21 -14.99 -17.19 0.06
N SER A 22 -13.87 -17.40 -0.62
CA SER A 22 -13.19 -18.71 -0.63
C SER A 22 -12.42 -18.93 0.68
N ALA A 23 -12.46 -20.14 1.24
CA ALA A 23 -11.74 -20.47 2.48
C ALA A 23 -10.22 -20.21 2.39
N GLU A 24 -9.63 -20.35 1.19
CA GLU A 24 -8.22 -20.06 0.95
C GLU A 24 -7.92 -18.55 0.89
N SER A 25 -8.91 -17.73 0.56
CA SER A 25 -8.79 -16.27 0.50
C SER A 25 -8.87 -15.61 1.88
N ILE A 26 -8.96 -16.35 2.98
CA ILE A 26 -9.13 -15.76 4.32
C ILE A 26 -7.81 -15.20 4.88
N THR A 27 -6.67 -15.73 4.42
CA THR A 27 -5.37 -15.21 4.87
C THR A 27 -5.15 -13.81 4.29
N ILE A 28 -4.66 -12.89 5.12
CA ILE A 28 -4.40 -11.51 4.72
C ILE A 28 -3.41 -11.44 3.54
N GLU A 29 -2.49 -12.39 3.44
CA GLU A 29 -1.56 -12.52 2.30
C GLU A 29 -2.27 -12.91 1.01
N ASN A 30 -3.22 -13.84 1.06
CA ASN A 30 -4.00 -14.21 -0.12
C ASN A 30 -4.97 -13.09 -0.51
N LEU A 31 -5.57 -12.39 0.47
CA LEU A 31 -6.37 -11.18 0.22
C LEU A 31 -5.55 -10.06 -0.40
N SER A 32 -4.37 -9.75 0.15
CA SER A 32 -3.52 -8.69 -0.37
C SER A 32 -3.05 -9.03 -1.79
N LYS A 33 -2.71 -10.29 -2.05
CA LYS A 33 -2.33 -10.77 -3.39
C LYS A 33 -3.49 -10.70 -4.37
N GLN A 34 -4.69 -11.13 -3.98
CA GLN A 34 -5.89 -11.10 -4.82
C GLN A 34 -6.36 -9.68 -5.12
N ILE A 35 -6.34 -8.79 -4.13
CA ILE A 35 -6.72 -7.38 -4.29
C ILE A 35 -5.65 -6.62 -5.10
N SER A 36 -4.37 -6.92 -4.89
CA SER A 36 -3.29 -6.33 -5.69
C SER A 36 -3.33 -6.81 -7.15
N SER A 37 -3.71 -8.07 -7.40
CA SER A 37 -3.84 -8.63 -8.75
C SER A 37 -5.12 -8.14 -9.45
N ASN A 38 -6.22 -7.97 -8.73
CA ASN A 38 -7.42 -7.35 -9.24
C ASN A 38 -7.27 -5.83 -9.18
N SER A 39 -6.68 -5.26 -10.23
CA SER A 39 -6.37 -3.82 -10.39
C SER A 39 -7.58 -2.86 -10.29
N SER A 40 -8.75 -3.32 -9.83
CA SER A 40 -9.97 -2.53 -9.64
C SER A 40 -10.07 -1.83 -8.29
N TRP A 41 -9.12 -2.05 -7.36
CA TRP A 41 -9.17 -1.38 -6.05
C TRP A 41 -8.76 0.10 -6.16
N GLY A 42 -9.75 0.97 -6.40
CA GLY A 42 -9.57 2.42 -6.58
C GLY A 42 -9.58 3.26 -5.29
N PHE A 43 -9.66 2.65 -4.10
CA PHE A 43 -9.68 3.40 -2.85
C PHE A 43 -8.31 4.02 -2.56
N VAL A 44 -8.30 5.33 -2.31
CA VAL A 44 -7.11 6.11 -1.93
C VAL A 44 -7.30 6.64 -0.50
N PRO A 45 -6.35 6.37 0.42
CA PRO A 45 -6.42 6.84 1.80
C PRO A 45 -6.58 8.35 1.93
N ARG A 46 -7.43 8.78 2.86
CA ARG A 46 -7.70 10.21 3.14
C ARG A 46 -7.49 10.50 4.62
N PHE A 47 -7.02 11.72 4.91
CA PHE A 47 -6.83 12.17 6.29
C PHE A 47 -8.14 12.57 6.95
N THR A 48 -9.03 13.18 6.17
CA THR A 48 -10.34 13.64 6.64
C THR A 48 -11.46 12.88 5.94
N PRO A 49 -12.56 12.58 6.66
CA PRO A 49 -12.79 12.82 8.09
C PRO A 49 -12.08 11.79 9.01
N TYR A 50 -11.71 12.19 10.23
CA TYR A 50 -11.11 11.28 11.22
C TYR A 50 -12.18 10.40 11.90
N LEU A 51 -12.69 9.43 11.14
CA LEU A 51 -13.65 8.43 11.60
C LEU A 51 -12.96 7.08 11.78
N LYS A 52 -13.39 6.27 12.75
CA LYS A 52 -12.86 4.91 12.98
C LYS A 52 -12.90 4.04 11.71
N LYS A 53 -14.00 4.15 10.94
CA LYS A 53 -14.15 3.45 9.65
C LYS A 53 -13.09 3.89 8.63
N GLN A 54 -12.82 5.19 8.54
CA GLN A 54 -11.80 5.74 7.65
C GLN A 54 -10.39 5.29 8.06
N VAL A 55 -10.08 5.35 9.36
CA VAL A 55 -8.80 4.88 9.90
C VAL A 55 -8.57 3.41 9.55
N LEU A 56 -9.61 2.58 9.69
CA LEU A 56 -9.51 1.17 9.34
C LEU A 56 -9.30 0.96 7.83
N GLN A 57 -10.07 1.62 6.97
CA GLN A 57 -9.89 1.54 5.51
C GLN A 57 -8.49 1.98 5.06
N ASN A 58 -7.97 3.03 5.68
CA ASN A 58 -6.61 3.52 5.48
C ASN A 58 -5.54 2.49 5.88
N ILE A 59 -5.72 1.79 7.00
CA ILE A 59 -4.82 0.71 7.44
C ILE A 59 -4.94 -0.51 6.51
N ILE A 60 -6.15 -0.88 6.09
CA ILE A 60 -6.37 -1.96 5.11
C ILE A 60 -5.61 -1.66 3.83
N TRP A 61 -5.65 -0.42 3.34
CA TRP A 61 -4.88 -0.03 2.17
C TRP A 61 -3.37 -0.27 2.37
N LEU A 62 -2.80 0.07 3.53
CA LEU A 62 -1.39 -0.23 3.80
C LEU A 62 -1.08 -1.74 3.78
N VAL A 63 -1.99 -2.57 4.29
CA VAL A 63 -1.81 -4.02 4.33
C VAL A 63 -1.91 -4.62 2.93
N VAL A 64 -2.90 -4.20 2.15
CA VAL A 64 -3.11 -4.64 0.76
C VAL A 64 -1.89 -4.33 -0.10
N TRP A 65 -1.35 -3.12 0.00
CA TRP A 65 -0.16 -2.70 -0.76
C TRP A 65 1.17 -3.12 -0.14
N ASN A 66 1.14 -4.02 0.86
CA ASN A 66 2.32 -4.54 1.56
C ASN A 66 3.26 -3.45 2.14
N HIS A 67 2.68 -2.34 2.59
CA HIS A 67 3.38 -1.20 3.18
C HIS A 67 3.35 -1.18 4.72
N ALA A 68 2.66 -2.14 5.35
CA ALA A 68 2.64 -2.33 6.79
C ALA A 68 2.86 -3.80 7.17
N ASN A 69 3.70 -4.02 8.18
CA ASN A 69 3.95 -5.35 8.73
C ASN A 69 2.79 -5.78 9.63
N TYR A 70 2.35 -7.03 9.49
CA TYR A 70 1.27 -7.64 10.27
C TYR A 70 1.44 -7.46 11.79
N SER A 71 2.65 -7.63 12.32
CA SER A 71 2.90 -7.50 13.76
C SER A 71 2.57 -6.10 14.30
N ILE A 72 2.90 -5.07 13.51
CA ILE A 72 2.64 -3.66 13.85
C ILE A 72 1.14 -3.37 13.77
N VAL A 73 0.47 -3.87 12.73
CA VAL A 73 -0.98 -3.72 12.58
C VAL A 73 -1.71 -4.42 13.72
N LYS A 74 -1.32 -5.65 14.07
CA LYS A 74 -1.88 -6.40 15.20
C LYS A 74 -1.66 -5.68 16.53
N TYR A 75 -0.46 -5.14 16.76
CA TYR A 75 -0.17 -4.34 17.95
C TYR A 75 -1.05 -3.09 18.04
N SER A 76 -1.27 -2.41 16.91
CA SER A 76 -2.10 -1.21 16.85
C SER A 76 -3.56 -1.45 17.26
N LEU A 77 -4.05 -2.69 17.14
CA LEU A 77 -5.41 -3.09 17.54
C LEU A 77 -5.55 -3.39 19.06
N SER A 78 -4.46 -3.34 19.82
CA SER A 78 -4.47 -3.54 21.27
C SER A 78 -5.08 -2.34 22.03
N ASP A 79 -5.45 -2.54 23.30
CA ASP A 79 -6.06 -1.51 24.18
C ASP A 79 -5.02 -0.61 24.91
N SER A 80 -3.75 -0.62 24.49
CA SER A 80 -2.68 0.21 25.06
C SER A 80 -2.74 1.69 24.61
N ILE A 81 -2.10 2.58 25.37
CA ILE A 81 -1.90 3.98 24.95
C ILE A 81 -0.96 4.02 23.73
N PHE A 82 0.07 3.19 23.73
CA PHE A 82 1.06 3.17 22.66
C PHE A 82 0.51 2.54 21.36
N SER A 83 -0.48 1.64 21.47
CA SER A 83 -1.19 1.12 20.28
C SER A 83 -2.06 2.19 19.62
N ARG A 84 -2.63 3.13 20.38
CA ARG A 84 -3.35 4.30 19.82
C ARG A 84 -2.43 5.23 19.04
N PHE A 85 -1.23 5.48 19.55
CA PHE A 85 -0.19 6.21 18.81
C PHE A 85 0.21 5.45 17.54
N CYS A 86 0.38 4.13 17.64
CA CYS A 86 0.67 3.27 16.49
C CYS A 86 -0.45 3.33 15.43
N LEU A 87 -1.72 3.32 15.83
CA LEU A 87 -2.86 3.50 14.92
C LEU A 87 -2.81 4.86 14.23
N PHE A 88 -2.53 5.93 14.96
CA PHE A 88 -2.44 7.26 14.39
C PHE A 88 -1.26 7.38 13.41
N TYR A 89 -0.12 6.80 13.75
CA TYR A 89 1.03 6.69 12.86
C TYR A 89 0.68 5.93 11.57
N LEU A 90 0.03 4.76 11.67
CA LEU A 90 -0.40 3.98 10.50
C LEU A 90 -1.42 4.76 9.66
N HIS A 91 -2.33 5.49 10.30
CA HIS A 91 -3.28 6.36 9.63
C HIS A 91 -2.56 7.45 8.80
N ILE A 92 -1.62 8.20 9.39
CA ILE A 92 -0.86 9.22 8.66
C ILE A 92 -0.01 8.58 7.55
N LYS A 93 0.68 7.49 7.86
CA LYS A 93 1.52 6.75 6.90
C LYS A 93 0.73 6.32 5.68
N SER A 94 -0.50 5.84 5.86
CA SER A 94 -1.39 5.44 4.76
C SER A 94 -1.74 6.60 3.83
N VAL A 95 -2.00 7.80 4.37
CA VAL A 95 -2.37 8.98 3.60
C VAL A 95 -1.19 9.49 2.79
N LEU A 96 -0.01 9.53 3.41
CA LEU A 96 1.22 9.95 2.72
C LEU A 96 1.55 8.99 1.57
N LEU A 97 1.55 7.68 1.83
CA LEU A 97 1.83 6.68 0.79
C LEU A 97 0.73 6.65 -0.27
N GLY A 98 -0.54 6.79 0.10
CA GLY A 98 -1.66 6.89 -0.82
C GLY A 98 -1.54 8.06 -1.79
N LYS A 99 -1.04 9.22 -1.34
CA LYS A 99 -0.78 10.38 -2.20
C LYS A 99 0.42 10.18 -3.13
N ILE A 100 1.40 9.38 -2.73
CA ILE A 100 2.61 9.15 -3.53
C ILE A 100 2.37 8.04 -4.56
N VAL A 101 1.94 6.88 -4.08
CA VAL A 101 1.90 5.60 -4.82
C VAL A 101 0.47 5.20 -5.23
N GLY A 102 -0.57 5.75 -4.57
CA GLY A 102 -1.95 5.44 -4.92
C GLY A 102 -2.34 5.89 -6.33
N VAL A 103 -3.45 5.35 -6.83
CA VAL A 103 -3.99 5.68 -8.16
C VAL A 103 -4.23 7.18 -8.27
N GLY A 104 -3.58 7.84 -9.24
CA GLY A 104 -3.62 9.30 -9.40
C GLY A 104 -2.67 10.10 -8.49
N GLY A 105 -1.79 9.41 -7.76
CA GLY A 105 -0.77 10.00 -6.90
C GLY A 105 0.41 10.64 -7.65
N LEU A 106 1.37 11.17 -6.90
CA LEU A 106 2.52 11.92 -7.42
C LEU A 106 3.34 11.13 -8.44
N ILE A 107 3.50 9.81 -8.27
CA ILE A 107 4.22 8.96 -9.21
C ILE A 107 3.54 8.95 -10.59
N TYR A 108 2.21 8.94 -10.63
CA TYR A 108 1.43 8.99 -11.87
C TYR A 108 1.43 10.38 -12.49
N LYS A 109 1.38 11.43 -11.66
CA LYS A 109 1.33 12.82 -12.12
C LYS A 109 2.68 13.32 -12.65
N TYR A 110 3.78 12.88 -12.05
CA TYR A 110 5.12 13.36 -12.35
C TYR A 110 6.04 12.20 -12.71
N VAL A 111 6.15 11.93 -14.01
CA VAL A 111 7.00 10.84 -14.55
C VAL A 111 8.45 10.95 -14.07
N TRP A 112 8.99 12.17 -13.93
CA TRP A 112 10.34 12.40 -13.39
C TRP A 112 10.50 11.92 -11.94
N PHE A 113 9.44 12.01 -11.12
CA PHE A 113 9.45 11.54 -9.73
C PHE A 113 9.50 10.01 -9.67
N ALA A 114 8.83 9.33 -10.59
CA ALA A 114 8.93 7.88 -10.73
C ALA A 114 10.37 7.43 -11.07
N TYR A 115 11.06 8.17 -11.95
CA TYR A 115 12.47 7.91 -12.26
C TYR A 115 13.38 8.12 -11.04
N LEU A 116 13.14 9.17 -10.25
CA LEU A 116 13.89 9.41 -9.02
C LEU A 116 13.72 8.29 -8.01
N VAL A 117 12.48 7.89 -7.72
CA VAL A 117 12.18 6.81 -6.76
C VAL A 117 12.80 5.49 -7.22
N ASN A 118 12.70 5.16 -8.51
CA ASN A 118 13.36 3.97 -9.07
C ASN A 118 14.89 4.07 -8.99
N GLY A 119 15.47 5.24 -9.29
CA GLY A 119 16.91 5.48 -9.19
C GLY A 119 17.43 5.28 -7.77
N LEU A 120 16.77 5.89 -6.79
CA LEU A 120 17.03 5.68 -5.36
C LEU A 120 16.92 4.20 -4.97
N SER A 121 15.91 3.48 -5.47
CA SER A 121 15.76 2.05 -5.20
C SER A 121 16.98 1.22 -5.66
N TYR A 122 17.57 1.54 -6.81
CA TYR A 122 18.80 0.87 -7.27
C TYR A 122 20.02 1.21 -6.41
N ILE A 123 20.13 2.46 -5.93
CA ILE A 123 21.20 2.88 -5.01
C ILE A 123 21.09 2.08 -3.70
N PHE A 124 19.89 2.01 -3.11
CA PHE A 124 19.67 1.25 -1.87
C PHE A 124 19.87 -0.27 -2.04
N LYS A 125 19.61 -0.82 -3.23
CA LYS A 125 19.89 -2.23 -3.55
C LYS A 125 21.37 -2.51 -3.81
N GLY A 126 22.22 -1.48 -3.91
CA GLY A 126 23.64 -1.62 -4.22
C GLY A 126 23.94 -2.01 -5.68
N ASP A 127 22.93 -2.04 -6.57
CA ASP A 127 23.07 -2.41 -7.98
C ASP A 127 23.41 -1.17 -8.84
N LEU A 128 24.57 -0.58 -8.54
CA LEU A 128 25.07 0.65 -9.18
C LEU A 128 25.31 0.47 -10.69
N LYS A 129 25.60 -0.77 -11.13
CA LYS A 129 25.82 -1.09 -12.55
C LYS A 129 24.54 -0.94 -13.36
N LYS A 130 23.40 -1.46 -12.86
CA LYS A 130 22.10 -1.28 -13.54
C LYS A 130 21.65 0.18 -13.55
N LEU A 131 21.88 0.91 -12.47
CA LEU A 131 21.54 2.33 -12.41
C LEU A 131 22.25 3.12 -13.53
N ASN A 132 23.56 2.92 -13.67
CA ASN A 132 24.35 3.62 -14.69
C ASN A 132 23.86 3.30 -16.12
N LEU A 133 23.48 2.04 -16.39
CA LEU A 133 22.92 1.63 -17.68
C LEU A 133 21.58 2.32 -17.99
N VAL A 134 20.68 2.41 -17.01
CA VAL A 134 19.37 3.07 -17.18
C VAL A 134 19.55 4.57 -17.42
N ILE A 135 20.44 5.23 -16.66
CA ILE A 135 20.75 6.65 -16.83
C ILE A 135 21.33 6.91 -18.23
N LYS A 136 22.34 6.13 -18.65
CA LYS A 136 23.00 6.30 -19.95
C LYS A 136 22.02 6.08 -21.12
N LYS A 137 21.09 5.13 -20.99
CA LYS A 137 20.04 4.86 -21.99
C LYS A 137 19.05 6.02 -22.09
N ASN A 138 18.62 6.59 -20.96
CA ASN A 138 17.70 7.73 -20.94
C ASN A 138 18.34 9.01 -21.48
N ILE A 139 19.61 9.30 -21.11
CA ILE A 139 20.36 10.45 -21.66
C ILE A 139 20.52 10.33 -23.17
N LYS A 140 20.87 9.13 -23.67
CA LYS A 140 21.01 8.88 -25.12
C LYS A 140 19.68 9.06 -25.87
N LYS A 141 18.54 8.76 -25.24
CA LYS A 141 17.21 8.97 -25.82
C LYS A 141 16.86 10.46 -25.89
N LEU A 142 17.17 11.23 -24.84
CA LEU A 142 16.96 12.68 -24.80
C LEU A 142 17.82 13.41 -25.85
N LEU A 143 19.10 13.04 -25.97
CA LEU A 143 20.01 13.61 -26.98
C LEU A 143 19.65 13.25 -28.43
N LYS A 144 18.82 12.23 -28.65
CA LYS A 144 18.31 11.90 -29.98
C LYS A 144 17.08 12.72 -30.35
N LEU A 145 16.22 13.02 -29.39
CA LEU A 145 15.06 13.89 -29.59
C LEU A 145 15.50 15.32 -29.93
N ASP A 146 16.57 15.79 -29.30
CA ASP A 146 17.17 17.12 -29.53
C ASP A 146 17.90 17.27 -30.89
N LYS A 147 18.01 16.19 -31.68
CA LYS A 147 18.65 16.17 -33.01
C LYS A 147 17.67 15.99 -34.16
N GLU A 148 16.38 15.75 -33.86
CA GLU A 148 15.32 15.57 -34.85
C GLU A 148 14.37 16.80 -34.91
N GLU A 149 14.63 17.85 -34.11
CA GLU A 149 14.12 19.23 -34.26
C GLU A 149 15.14 20.10 -35.01
#